data_AF-A0A0A9W890-F1
#
_entry.id   AF-A0A0A9W890-F1
#
_cell.length_a   1.000
_cell.length_b   1.000
_cell.length_c   1.000
_cell.angle_alpha   90.00
_cell.angle_beta   90.00
_cell.angle_gamma   90.00
#
_symmetry.space_group_name_H-M   'P 1'
#
loop_
_entity.id
_entity.type
_entity.pdbx_description
1 polymer ?
#
loop_
_entity_poly.entity_id
_entity_poly.type
_entity_poly.pdbx_seq_one_letter_code
_entity_poly.pdbx_strand_id
1 'polypeptide(L)'
;MPVESLTGSDLANTVLKGLEECGLDPTHIRCQGYDGASSMSGTFKGVQACIQKKHPTALYVHCASHSLNLAITNSAEVPSIRNCFGTIEKIWSFFNTPKRQNVLQRFIENDTTLETKKKKLKQLCPTRWVQRHDAVFIMKEMFRPVAAALDEIKSWDDKDTSSTANNLLIAVGHSEFLVSLVCTEKLLSYTLKVCKKLLPTDADLLSAVDHTETVLSRVVYSQKCK
;
A
#
# COMPACT_ATOMS: atom_id res chain seq x y z
N MET A 1 12.74 -9.31 -23.50
CA MET A 1 12.07 -9.11 -24.80
C MET A 1 11.30 -7.81 -24.76
N PRO A 2 11.39 -6.94 -25.78
CA PRO A 2 10.58 -5.73 -25.86
C PRO A 2 9.09 -6.10 -26.09
N VAL A 3 8.20 -5.41 -25.38
CA VAL A 3 6.74 -5.51 -25.57
C VAL A 3 6.34 -4.42 -26.55
N GLU A 4 5.88 -4.80 -27.74
CA GLU A 4 5.53 -3.85 -28.80
C GLU A 4 4.16 -3.19 -28.58
N SER A 5 3.29 -3.83 -27.78
CA SER A 5 1.93 -3.36 -27.50
C SER A 5 1.37 -3.97 -26.21
N LEU A 6 0.53 -3.21 -25.49
CA LEU A 6 -0.06 -3.59 -24.20
C LEU A 6 -1.41 -4.31 -24.34
N THR A 7 -1.77 -4.76 -25.54
CA THR A 7 -2.97 -5.59 -25.73
C THR A 7 -2.75 -6.99 -25.11
N GLY A 8 -3.82 -7.63 -24.63
CA GLY A 8 -3.69 -8.96 -24.03
C GLY A 8 -3.20 -10.03 -25.00
N SER A 9 -3.44 -9.88 -26.31
CA SER A 9 -2.89 -10.79 -27.33
C SER A 9 -1.38 -10.67 -27.49
N ASP A 10 -0.87 -9.43 -27.54
CA ASP A 10 0.57 -9.18 -27.75
C ASP A 10 1.36 -9.57 -26.49
N LEU A 11 0.79 -9.27 -25.32
CA LEU A 11 1.33 -9.72 -24.03
C LEU A 11 1.30 -11.25 -23.92
N ALA A 12 0.22 -11.92 -24.31
CA ALA A 12 0.15 -13.38 -24.32
C ALA A 12 1.20 -14.02 -25.24
N ASN A 13 1.37 -13.48 -26.44
CA ASN A 13 2.40 -13.96 -27.37
C ASN A 13 3.81 -13.74 -26.80
N THR A 14 4.05 -12.60 -26.14
CA THR A 14 5.33 -12.33 -25.47
C THR A 14 5.60 -13.34 -24.37
N VAL A 15 4.60 -13.68 -23.55
CA VAL A 15 4.73 -14.70 -22.50
C VAL A 15 5.07 -16.07 -23.10
N LEU A 16 4.32 -16.53 -24.10
CA LEU A 16 4.52 -17.84 -24.72
C LEU A 16 5.89 -17.95 -25.39
N LYS A 17 6.29 -16.92 -26.15
CA LYS A 17 7.61 -16.87 -26.79
C LYS A 17 8.74 -16.83 -25.75
N GLY A 18 8.55 -16.11 -24.64
CA GLY A 18 9.52 -16.11 -23.54
C GLY A 18 9.69 -17.49 -22.89
N LEU A 19 8.63 -18.28 -22.77
CA LEU A 19 8.72 -19.67 -22.30
C LEU A 19 9.52 -20.54 -23.28
N GLU A 20 9.23 -20.43 -24.57
CA GLU A 20 9.94 -21.17 -25.63
C GLU A 20 11.44 -20.82 -25.69
N GLU A 21 11.79 -19.53 -25.58
CA GLU A 21 13.18 -19.06 -25.50
C GLU A 21 13.90 -19.60 -24.25
N CYS A 22 13.17 -19.89 -23.18
CA CYS A 22 13.70 -20.55 -21.98
C CYS A 22 13.75 -22.09 -22.09
N GLY A 23 13.36 -22.66 -23.25
CA GLY A 23 13.29 -24.11 -23.46
C GLY A 23 12.10 -24.78 -22.77
N LEU A 24 11.08 -24.03 -22.37
CA LEU A 24 9.87 -24.54 -21.73
C LEU A 24 8.75 -24.71 -22.76
N ASP A 25 8.18 -25.90 -22.84
CA ASP A 25 7.07 -26.21 -23.74
C ASP A 25 5.73 -25.67 -23.18
N PRO A 26 5.07 -24.70 -23.86
CA PRO A 26 3.81 -24.13 -23.41
C PRO A 26 2.65 -25.12 -23.27
N THR A 27 2.70 -26.29 -23.89
CA THR A 27 1.66 -27.32 -23.73
C THR A 27 1.58 -27.88 -22.30
N HIS A 28 2.64 -27.72 -21.51
CA HIS A 28 2.72 -28.15 -20.12
C HIS A 28 2.18 -27.11 -19.13
N ILE A 29 1.70 -25.95 -19.59
CA ILE A 29 1.12 -24.94 -18.70
C ILE A 29 -0.17 -25.49 -18.04
N ARG A 30 -0.17 -25.50 -16.70
CA ARG A 30 -1.32 -25.92 -15.87
C ARG A 30 -2.02 -24.78 -15.16
N CYS A 31 -1.33 -23.66 -14.96
CA CYS A 31 -1.91 -22.48 -14.36
C CYS A 31 -1.20 -21.22 -14.84
N GLN A 32 -1.91 -20.10 -14.74
CA GLN A 32 -1.41 -18.77 -15.02
C GLN A 32 -1.98 -17.81 -13.99
N GLY A 33 -1.11 -17.01 -13.36
CA GLY A 33 -1.48 -16.09 -12.30
C GLY A 33 -1.26 -14.64 -12.70
N TYR A 34 -2.31 -13.82 -12.74
CA TYR A 34 -2.19 -12.39 -13.06
C TYR A 34 -2.99 -11.49 -12.12
N ASP A 35 -2.65 -10.19 -12.13
CA ASP A 35 -3.44 -9.17 -11.44
C ASP A 35 -4.80 -8.92 -12.14
N GLY A 36 -5.60 -8.03 -11.56
CA GLY A 36 -6.92 -7.66 -12.06
C GLY A 36 -6.91 -6.65 -13.21
N ALA A 37 -5.77 -6.31 -13.81
CA ALA A 37 -5.75 -5.38 -14.93
C ALA A 37 -6.53 -5.97 -16.12
N SER A 38 -7.27 -5.14 -16.84
CA SER A 38 -8.15 -5.59 -17.93
C SER A 38 -7.37 -6.27 -19.06
N SER A 39 -6.15 -5.80 -19.35
CA SER A 39 -5.22 -6.42 -20.31
C SER A 39 -4.75 -7.81 -19.89
N MET A 40 -4.74 -8.12 -18.59
CA MET A 40 -4.26 -9.39 -18.04
C MET A 40 -5.42 -10.36 -17.77
N SER A 41 -6.40 -9.92 -16.99
CA SER A 41 -7.51 -10.73 -16.47
C SER A 41 -8.74 -10.77 -17.39
N GLY A 42 -8.81 -9.90 -18.41
CA GLY A 42 -9.99 -9.73 -19.24
C GLY A 42 -10.46 -11.03 -19.90
N THR A 43 -11.76 -11.34 -19.75
CA THR A 43 -12.38 -12.60 -20.18
C THR A 43 -12.35 -12.84 -21.69
N PHE A 44 -12.26 -11.77 -22.49
CA PHE A 44 -12.35 -11.87 -23.96
C PHE A 44 -11.04 -11.55 -24.67
N LYS A 45 -10.30 -10.55 -24.17
CA LYS A 45 -9.10 -9.99 -24.80
C LYS A 45 -7.91 -9.87 -23.84
N GLY A 46 -8.02 -10.41 -22.63
CA GLY A 46 -6.93 -10.41 -21.67
C GLY A 46 -5.93 -11.53 -21.96
N VAL A 47 -4.71 -11.40 -21.44
CA VAL A 47 -3.66 -12.43 -21.51
C VAL A 47 -4.21 -13.79 -21.11
N GLN A 48 -4.96 -13.84 -20.00
CA GLN A 48 -5.50 -15.10 -19.49
C GLN A 48 -6.38 -15.82 -20.51
N ALA A 49 -7.28 -15.09 -21.16
CA ALA A 49 -8.20 -15.64 -22.15
C ALA A 49 -7.45 -16.07 -23.43
N CYS A 50 -6.46 -15.28 -23.86
CA CYS A 50 -5.65 -15.58 -25.03
C CYS A 50 -4.79 -16.85 -24.84
N ILE A 51 -4.16 -17.01 -23.68
CA ILE A 51 -3.37 -18.21 -23.37
C ILE A 51 -4.27 -19.42 -23.17
N GLN A 52 -5.38 -19.27 -22.42
CA GLN A 52 -6.30 -20.38 -22.16
C GLN A 52 -6.97 -20.88 -23.44
N LYS A 53 -7.21 -20.02 -24.43
CA LYS A 53 -7.71 -20.41 -25.75
C LYS A 53 -6.74 -21.34 -26.51
N LYS A 54 -5.42 -21.11 -26.38
CA LYS A 54 -4.37 -21.95 -27.00
C LYS A 54 -4.05 -23.18 -26.15
N HIS A 55 -4.08 -23.03 -24.83
CA HIS A 55 -3.75 -24.06 -23.86
C HIS A 55 -4.89 -24.17 -22.84
N PRO A 56 -5.94 -24.98 -23.10
CA PRO A 56 -7.11 -25.08 -22.22
C PRO A 56 -6.80 -25.50 -20.78
N THR A 57 -5.66 -26.16 -20.55
CA THR A 57 -5.21 -26.56 -19.22
C THR A 57 -4.56 -25.43 -18.42
N ALA A 58 -4.29 -24.26 -19.02
CA ALA A 58 -3.71 -23.11 -18.34
C ALA A 58 -4.78 -22.35 -17.54
N LEU A 59 -5.14 -22.87 -16.37
CA LEU A 59 -6.18 -22.27 -15.52
C LEU A 59 -5.76 -20.89 -15.02
N TYR A 60 -6.65 -19.91 -15.14
CA TYR A 60 -6.42 -18.58 -14.61
C TYR A 60 -6.65 -18.53 -13.10
N VAL A 61 -5.69 -17.94 -12.38
CA VAL A 61 -5.76 -17.65 -10.96
C VAL A 61 -5.57 -16.15 -10.74
N HIS A 62 -6.53 -15.50 -10.09
CA HIS A 62 -6.40 -14.10 -9.73
C HIS A 62 -5.37 -13.92 -8.60
N CYS A 63 -4.51 -12.92 -8.74
CA CYS A 63 -3.45 -12.67 -7.77
C CYS A 63 -4.01 -12.31 -6.38
N ALA A 64 -3.85 -13.21 -5.41
CA ALA A 64 -4.31 -13.01 -4.03
C ALA A 64 -3.78 -11.73 -3.38
N SER A 65 -2.52 -11.38 -3.64
CA SER A 65 -1.92 -10.11 -3.18
C SER A 65 -2.65 -8.89 -3.74
N HIS A 66 -3.10 -8.96 -4.99
CA HIS A 66 -3.90 -7.90 -5.61
C HIS A 66 -5.33 -7.87 -5.06
N SER A 67 -5.98 -9.03 -4.89
CA SER A 67 -7.31 -9.12 -4.29
C SER A 67 -7.35 -8.53 -2.87
N LEU A 68 -6.35 -8.85 -2.05
CA LEU A 68 -6.19 -8.30 -0.71
C LEU A 68 -5.99 -6.78 -0.76
N ASN A 69 -5.11 -6.29 -1.63
CA ASN A 69 -4.87 -4.85 -1.82
C ASN A 69 -6.16 -4.11 -2.18
N LEU A 70 -6.99 -4.68 -3.07
CA LEU A 70 -8.27 -4.11 -3.46
C LEU A 70 -9.27 -4.09 -2.29
N ALA A 71 -9.39 -5.20 -1.55
CA ALA A 71 -10.29 -5.28 -0.40
C ALA A 71 -9.97 -4.23 0.66
N ILE A 72 -8.68 -4.03 0.99
CA ILE A 72 -8.29 -3.04 1.99
C ILE A 72 -8.47 -1.61 1.43
N THR A 73 -8.18 -1.38 0.15
CA THR A 73 -8.41 -0.07 -0.49
C THR A 73 -9.88 0.32 -0.44
N ASN A 74 -10.79 -0.59 -0.79
CA ASN A 74 -12.23 -0.34 -0.71
C ASN A 74 -12.69 -0.09 0.72
N SER A 75 -12.11 -0.80 1.70
CA SER A 75 -12.41 -0.60 3.12
C SER A 75 -11.92 0.76 3.65
N ALA A 76 -10.94 1.37 2.99
CA ALA A 76 -10.38 2.67 3.35
C ALA A 76 -11.18 3.88 2.80
N GLU A 77 -12.24 3.64 2.03
CA GLU A 77 -13.11 4.71 1.49
C GLU A 77 -14.05 5.33 2.55
N VAL A 78 -14.05 4.81 3.78
CA VAL A 78 -14.72 5.45 4.92
C VAL A 78 -14.19 6.88 5.07
N PRO A 79 -15.06 7.92 5.10
CA PRO A 79 -14.63 9.32 5.02
C PRO A 79 -13.53 9.71 6.01
N SER A 80 -13.63 9.31 7.28
CA SER A 80 -12.63 9.63 8.30
C SER A 80 -11.26 8.99 8.00
N ILE A 81 -11.24 7.76 7.50
CA ILE A 81 -10.01 7.06 7.11
C ILE A 81 -9.41 7.67 5.84
N ARG A 82 -10.25 7.92 4.83
CA ARG A 82 -9.85 8.61 3.60
C ARG A 82 -9.27 9.99 3.88
N ASN A 83 -9.93 10.78 4.73
CA ASN A 83 -9.48 12.10 5.16
C ASN A 83 -8.17 12.01 5.94
N CYS A 84 -8.02 11.00 6.82
CA CYS A 84 -6.76 10.72 7.51
C CYS A 84 -5.62 10.49 6.53
N PHE A 85 -5.78 9.62 5.52
CA PHE A 85 -4.77 9.44 4.47
C PHE A 85 -4.46 10.73 3.72
N GLY A 86 -5.48 11.53 3.39
CA GLY A 86 -5.30 12.83 2.77
C GLY A 86 -4.46 13.79 3.61
N THR A 87 -4.68 13.83 4.94
CA THR A 87 -3.88 14.63 5.87
C THR A 87 -2.44 14.13 5.94
N ILE A 88 -2.21 12.81 6.01
CA ILE A 88 -0.85 12.22 5.99
C ILE A 88 -0.09 12.62 4.71
N GLU A 89 -0.73 12.55 3.54
CA GLU A 89 -0.09 12.95 2.27
C GLU A 89 0.26 14.44 2.24
N LYS A 90 -0.64 15.30 2.75
CA LYS A 90 -0.39 16.75 2.85
C LYS A 90 0.79 17.06 3.77
N ILE A 91 0.89 16.37 4.92
CA ILE A 91 2.01 16.52 5.85
C ILE A 91 3.31 16.08 5.18
N TRP A 92 3.32 14.91 4.51
CA TRP A 92 4.49 14.46 3.78
C TRP A 92 4.92 15.49 2.73
N SER A 93 3.98 15.97 1.90
CA SER A 93 4.24 16.97 0.86
C SER A 93 4.78 18.28 1.46
N PHE A 94 4.23 18.70 2.59
CA PHE A 94 4.69 19.87 3.34
C PHE A 94 6.15 19.70 3.78
N PHE A 95 6.51 18.59 4.41
CA PHE A 95 7.90 18.38 4.83
C PHE A 95 8.86 18.00 3.70
N ASN A 96 8.37 17.71 2.48
CA ASN A 96 9.18 17.35 1.32
C ASN A 96 9.92 18.55 0.66
N THR A 97 10.45 19.46 1.47
CA THR A 97 11.42 20.47 1.04
C THR A 97 12.59 20.52 2.01
N PRO A 98 13.84 20.81 1.56
CA PRO A 98 15.02 20.75 2.42
C PRO A 98 14.89 21.59 3.71
N LYS A 99 14.38 22.82 3.60
CA LYS A 99 14.23 23.73 4.75
C LYS A 99 13.30 23.15 5.82
N ARG A 100 12.11 22.68 5.44
CA ARG A 100 11.10 22.14 6.38
C ARG A 100 11.50 20.75 6.89
N GLN A 101 12.11 19.92 6.04
CA GLN A 101 12.65 18.63 6.42
C GLN A 101 13.73 18.75 7.50
N ASN A 102 14.59 19.77 7.46
CA ASN A 102 15.61 19.99 8.48
C ASN A 102 15.02 20.31 9.85
N VAL A 103 13.91 21.07 9.91
CA VAL A 103 13.18 21.32 11.16
C VAL A 103 12.64 20.02 11.73
N LEU A 104 11.93 19.24 10.91
CA LEU A 104 11.41 17.93 11.31
C LEU A 104 12.53 17.01 11.79
N GLN A 105 13.65 16.98 11.08
CA GLN A 105 14.82 16.16 11.44
C GLN A 105 15.33 16.50 12.84
N ARG A 106 15.43 17.79 13.18
CA ARG A 106 15.88 18.23 14.50
C ARG A 106 14.96 17.70 15.62
N PHE A 107 13.64 17.76 15.40
CA PHE A 107 12.69 17.22 16.38
C PHE A 107 12.72 15.69 16.46
N ILE A 108 12.95 14.99 15.34
CA ILE A 108 13.15 13.54 15.33
C ILE A 108 14.41 13.16 16.11
N GLU A 109 15.52 13.86 15.92
CA GLU A 109 16.80 13.56 16.58
C GLU A 109 16.79 13.85 18.08
N ASN A 110 15.96 14.80 18.52
CA ASN A 110 15.78 15.14 19.92
C ASN A 110 14.77 14.25 20.65
N ASP A 111 13.96 13.47 19.93
CA ASP A 111 12.96 12.58 20.53
C ASP A 111 13.58 11.22 20.86
N THR A 112 13.86 11.02 22.15
CA THR A 112 14.46 9.78 22.68
C THR A 112 13.48 8.61 22.78
N THR A 113 12.20 8.82 22.49
CA THR A 113 11.16 7.79 22.57
C THR A 113 10.93 7.04 21.26
N LEU A 114 11.54 7.50 20.16
CA LEU A 114 11.42 6.85 18.86
C LEU A 114 12.23 5.55 18.80
N GLU A 115 11.58 4.47 18.41
CA GLU A 115 12.23 3.16 18.22
C GLU A 115 12.93 3.09 16.84
N THR A 116 12.45 3.88 15.88
CA THR A 116 12.88 3.87 14.50
C THR A 116 14.14 4.68 14.24
N LYS A 117 15.00 4.15 13.38
CA LYS A 117 16.14 4.89 12.81
C LYS A 117 15.74 5.77 11.62
N LYS A 118 14.44 5.87 11.31
CA LYS A 118 13.96 6.64 10.17
C LYS A 118 14.10 8.13 10.46
N LYS A 119 14.45 8.86 9.42
CA LYS A 119 14.73 10.30 9.46
C LYS A 119 13.69 11.14 8.72
N LYS A 120 12.84 10.50 7.91
CA LYS A 120 11.87 11.17 7.05
C LYS A 120 10.54 10.43 7.07
N LEU A 121 9.48 11.19 6.86
CA LEU A 121 8.17 10.65 6.52
C LEU A 121 8.24 9.94 5.17
N LYS A 122 7.33 8.99 4.96
CA LYS A 122 7.22 8.25 3.70
C LYS A 122 5.95 8.66 2.98
N GLN A 123 6.06 8.87 1.67
CA GLN A 123 4.92 9.17 0.81
C GLN A 123 3.93 8.00 0.80
N LEU A 124 2.63 8.30 0.75
CA LEU A 124 1.64 7.27 0.50
C LEU A 124 1.72 6.83 -0.97
N CYS A 125 1.89 5.53 -1.21
CA CYS A 125 1.77 4.98 -2.55
C CYS A 125 0.28 4.69 -2.86
N PRO A 126 -0.29 5.27 -3.93
CA PRO A 126 -1.68 5.02 -4.29
C PRO A 126 -1.94 3.55 -4.64
N THR A 127 -1.00 2.90 -5.34
CA THR A 127 -1.19 1.58 -5.96
C THR A 127 -0.63 0.41 -5.15
N ARG A 128 0.26 0.65 -4.19
CA ARG A 128 0.92 -0.41 -3.40
C ARG A 128 0.59 -0.27 -1.92
N TRP A 129 -0.38 -1.05 -1.45
CA TRP A 129 -0.85 -0.98 -0.06
C TRP A 129 0.25 -1.27 0.96
N VAL A 130 1.20 -2.15 0.66
CA VAL A 130 2.38 -2.41 1.51
C VAL A 130 3.16 -1.12 1.81
N GLN A 131 3.28 -0.21 0.84
CA GLN A 131 3.96 1.06 1.04
C GLN A 131 3.12 2.06 1.85
N ARG A 132 1.78 1.93 1.87
CA ARG A 132 0.92 2.72 2.76
C ARG A 132 1.08 2.33 4.22
N HIS A 133 1.40 1.07 4.52
CA HIS A 133 1.70 0.63 5.90
C HIS A 133 2.85 1.42 6.48
N ASP A 134 3.97 1.48 5.75
CA ASP A 134 5.16 2.19 6.21
C ASP A 134 4.86 3.68 6.44
N ALA A 135 4.09 4.33 5.56
CA ALA A 135 3.72 5.73 5.72
C ALA A 135 2.89 5.98 6.99
N VAL A 136 1.88 5.15 7.24
CA VAL A 136 1.03 5.27 8.44
C VAL A 136 1.81 4.95 9.71
N PHE A 137 2.63 3.90 9.70
CA PHE A 137 3.41 3.48 10.87
C PHE A 137 4.44 4.55 11.25
N ILE A 138 5.20 5.04 10.26
CA ILE A 138 6.17 6.12 10.47
C ILE A 138 5.46 7.40 10.93
N MET A 139 4.31 7.75 10.35
CA MET A 139 3.55 8.93 10.78
C MET A 139 3.06 8.82 12.22
N LYS A 140 2.55 7.65 12.63
CA LYS A 140 2.11 7.42 14.02
C LYS A 140 3.27 7.50 15.00
N GLU A 141 4.40 6.88 14.64
CA GLU A 141 5.60 6.89 15.46
C GLU A 141 6.19 8.30 15.59
N MET A 142 6.30 9.03 14.48
CA MET A 142 6.82 10.40 14.44
C MET A 142 5.76 11.47 14.75
N PHE A 143 4.60 11.10 15.30
CA PHE A 143 3.49 12.03 15.52
C PHE A 143 3.91 13.25 16.36
N ARG A 144 4.65 13.01 17.46
CA ARG A 144 5.15 14.07 18.36
C ARG A 144 6.14 15.01 17.64
N PRO A 145 7.22 14.52 17.00
CA PRO A 145 8.11 15.36 16.20
C PRO A 145 7.40 16.16 15.11
N VAL A 146 6.42 15.55 14.43
CA VAL A 146 5.64 16.24 13.38
C VAL A 146 4.84 17.38 13.97
N ALA A 147 4.10 17.16 15.06
CA ALA A 147 3.32 18.20 15.71
C ALA A 147 4.21 19.34 16.19
N ALA A 148 5.35 19.04 16.81
CA ALA A 148 6.31 20.04 17.28
C ALA A 148 6.93 20.85 16.12
N ALA A 149 7.28 20.19 15.02
CA ALA A 149 7.81 20.87 13.84
C ALA A 149 6.78 21.79 13.18
N LEU A 150 5.52 21.36 13.09
CA LEU A 150 4.41 22.21 12.61
C LEU A 150 4.19 23.41 13.55
N ASP A 151 4.28 23.18 14.87
CA ASP A 151 4.11 24.22 15.88
C ASP A 151 5.19 25.31 15.79
N GLU A 152 6.42 24.95 15.45
CA GLU A 152 7.48 25.94 15.20
C GLU A 152 7.27 26.68 13.87
N ILE A 153 6.98 25.94 12.80
CA ILE A 153 6.88 26.52 11.46
C ILE A 153 5.68 27.47 11.35
N LYS A 154 4.63 27.29 12.16
CA LYS A 154 3.46 28.20 12.18
C LYS A 154 3.82 29.66 12.53
N SER A 155 4.99 29.89 13.12
CA SER A 155 5.47 31.21 13.53
C SER A 155 6.52 31.80 12.58
N TRP A 156 6.74 31.21 11.40
CA TRP A 156 7.66 31.76 10.41
C TRP A 156 7.10 33.02 9.72
N ASP A 157 7.99 33.85 9.17
CA ASP A 157 7.60 35.07 8.45
C ASP A 157 6.88 34.80 7.12
N ASP A 158 7.13 33.63 6.50
CA ASP A 158 6.49 33.22 5.25
C ASP A 158 5.01 32.88 5.49
N LYS A 159 4.12 33.81 5.15
CA LYS A 159 2.68 33.73 5.46
C LYS A 159 2.02 32.46 4.95
N ASP A 160 2.35 32.04 3.73
CA ASP A 160 1.72 30.85 3.12
C ASP A 160 2.17 29.57 3.82
N THR A 161 3.47 29.42 4.10
CA THR A 161 4.01 28.27 4.83
C THR A 161 3.48 28.24 6.27
N SER A 162 3.48 29.37 6.97
CA SER A 162 3.03 29.48 8.36
C SER A 162 1.53 29.18 8.51
N SER A 163 0.70 29.73 7.61
CA SER A 163 -0.73 29.43 7.55
C SER A 163 -0.98 27.94 7.27
N THR A 164 -0.25 27.36 6.32
CA THR A 164 -0.35 25.93 6.01
C THR A 164 0.07 25.06 7.20
N ALA A 165 1.16 25.40 7.89
CA ALA A 165 1.63 24.69 9.07
C ALA A 165 0.58 24.72 10.20
N ASN A 166 -0.01 25.89 10.46
CA ASN A 166 -1.08 26.04 11.45
C ASN A 166 -2.30 25.17 11.10
N ASN A 167 -2.74 25.19 9.84
CA ASN A 167 -3.89 24.38 9.40
C ASN A 167 -3.61 22.87 9.53
N LEU A 168 -2.39 22.43 9.19
CA LEU A 168 -1.98 21.04 9.38
C LEU A 168 -1.88 20.67 10.87
N LEU A 169 -1.39 21.56 11.72
CA LEU A 169 -1.32 21.34 13.18
C LEU A 169 -2.72 21.15 13.78
N ILE A 170 -3.67 22.01 13.40
CA ILE A 170 -5.08 21.87 13.81
C ILE A 170 -5.66 20.54 13.30
N ALA A 171 -5.38 20.18 12.05
CA ALA A 171 -5.87 18.94 11.46
C ALA A 171 -5.36 17.69 12.21
N VAL A 172 -4.08 17.65 12.60
CA VAL A 172 -3.52 16.51 13.37
C VAL A 172 -3.96 16.50 14.84
N GLY A 173 -4.34 17.66 15.39
CA GLY A 173 -4.89 17.78 16.74
C GLY A 173 -6.36 17.38 16.84
N HIS A 174 -7.08 17.28 15.72
CA HIS A 174 -8.50 16.91 15.71
C HIS A 174 -8.70 15.44 16.13
N SER A 175 -9.68 15.19 17.00
CA SER A 175 -9.96 13.85 17.53
C SER A 175 -10.26 12.83 16.43
N GLU A 176 -10.98 13.24 15.38
CA GLU A 176 -11.26 12.39 14.22
C GLU A 176 -9.97 11.88 13.55
N PHE A 177 -8.95 12.74 13.39
CA PHE A 177 -7.67 12.33 12.82
C PHE A 177 -6.95 11.34 13.74
N LEU A 178 -6.86 11.65 15.04
CA LEU A 178 -6.19 10.80 16.03
C LEU A 178 -6.79 9.40 16.09
N VAL A 179 -8.12 9.31 16.19
CA VAL A 179 -8.85 8.03 16.21
C VAL A 179 -8.64 7.30 14.89
N SER A 180 -8.77 8.00 13.75
CA SER A 180 -8.58 7.40 12.43
C SER A 180 -7.17 6.86 12.23
N LEU A 181 -6.14 7.58 12.68
CA LEU A 181 -4.74 7.18 12.58
C LEU A 181 -4.47 5.90 13.39
N VAL A 182 -4.96 5.85 14.64
CA VAL A 182 -4.80 4.67 15.51
C VAL A 182 -5.55 3.46 14.94
N CYS A 183 -6.80 3.64 14.50
CA CYS A 183 -7.59 2.59 13.89
C CYS A 183 -6.95 2.05 12.61
N THR A 184 -6.49 2.96 11.74
CA THR A 184 -5.82 2.62 10.48
C THR A 184 -4.54 1.84 10.74
N GLU A 185 -3.68 2.32 11.65
CA GLU A 185 -2.45 1.62 12.01
C GLU A 185 -2.75 0.21 12.54
N LYS A 186 -3.75 0.08 13.42
CA LYS A 186 -4.11 -1.22 13.97
C LYS A 186 -4.59 -2.19 12.90
N LEU A 187 -5.47 -1.76 12.00
CA LEU A 187 -5.95 -2.57 10.88
C LEU A 187 -4.78 -3.00 9.97
N LEU A 188 -3.92 -2.04 9.63
CA LEU A 188 -2.73 -2.26 8.80
C LEU A 188 -1.75 -3.24 9.45
N SER A 189 -1.60 -3.22 10.78
CA SER A 189 -0.72 -4.16 11.50
C SER A 189 -1.12 -5.63 11.30
N TYR A 190 -2.42 -5.91 11.12
CA TYR A 190 -2.91 -7.24 10.81
C TYR A 190 -2.65 -7.61 9.34
N THR A 191 -2.93 -6.69 8.42
CA THR A 191 -2.80 -6.94 6.99
C THR A 191 -1.36 -7.05 6.53
N LEU A 192 -0.41 -6.36 7.18
CA LEU A 192 1.01 -6.38 6.80
C LEU A 192 1.59 -7.80 6.82
N LYS A 193 1.22 -8.58 7.84
CA LYS A 193 1.71 -9.94 8.01
C LYS A 193 1.22 -10.85 6.88
N VAL A 194 -0.04 -10.68 6.48
CA VAL A 194 -0.63 -11.41 5.35
C VAL A 194 0.03 -10.99 4.04
N CYS A 195 0.19 -9.69 3.79
CA CYS A 195 0.90 -9.20 2.60
C CYS A 195 2.31 -9.78 2.49
N LYS A 196 3.09 -9.76 3.58
CA LYS A 196 4.46 -10.31 3.60
C LYS A 196 4.53 -11.82 3.35
N LYS A 197 3.47 -12.57 3.62
CA LYS A 197 3.37 -14.01 3.32
C LYS A 197 2.94 -14.31 1.89
N LEU A 198 2.16 -13.43 1.27
CA LEU A 198 1.65 -13.60 -0.10
C LEU A 198 2.58 -13.05 -1.20
N LEU A 199 3.69 -12.40 -0.81
CA LEU A 199 4.64 -11.74 -1.72
C LEU A 199 5.86 -12.58 -2.14
N PRO A 200 6.44 -13.46 -1.31
CA PRO A 200 7.63 -14.24 -1.68
C PRO A 200 7.37 -15.25 -2.79
N THR A 201 8.41 -15.57 -3.57
CA THR A 201 8.36 -16.55 -4.66
C THR A 201 8.25 -18.01 -4.19
N ASP A 202 8.56 -18.25 -2.92
CA ASP A 202 8.46 -19.52 -2.20
C ASP A 202 7.27 -19.55 -1.22
N ALA A 203 6.27 -18.69 -1.43
CA ALA A 203 5.13 -18.57 -0.52
C ALA A 203 4.37 -19.89 -0.36
N ASP A 204 4.30 -20.38 0.87
CA ASP A 204 3.41 -21.47 1.25
C ASP A 204 1.95 -20.97 1.26
N LEU A 205 1.22 -21.37 0.23
CA LEU A 205 -0.19 -21.00 0.04
C LEU A 205 -1.08 -21.52 1.17
N LEU A 206 -0.81 -22.70 1.74
CA LEU A 206 -1.57 -23.23 2.87
C LEU A 206 -1.38 -22.36 4.10
N SER A 207 -0.13 -22.05 4.45
CA SER A 207 0.17 -21.14 5.56
C SER A 207 -0.42 -19.74 5.36
N ALA A 208 -0.52 -19.26 4.11
CA ALA A 208 -1.12 -17.98 3.78
C ALA A 208 -2.65 -18.00 3.95
N VAL A 209 -3.33 -19.10 3.61
CA VAL A 209 -4.77 -19.30 3.86
C VAL A 209 -5.04 -19.30 5.36
N ASP A 210 -4.33 -20.12 6.15
CA ASP A 210 -4.50 -20.19 7.61
C ASP A 210 -4.29 -18.82 8.28
N HIS A 211 -3.32 -18.05 7.81
CA HIS A 211 -3.08 -16.69 8.30
C HIS A 211 -4.18 -15.71 7.92
N THR A 212 -4.76 -15.85 6.73
CA THR A 212 -5.88 -15.03 6.28
C THR A 212 -7.12 -15.30 7.13
N GLU A 213 -7.41 -16.56 7.43
CA GLU A 213 -8.50 -16.96 8.34
C GLU A 213 -8.26 -16.47 9.78
N THR A 214 -7.01 -16.53 10.24
CA THR A 214 -6.61 -15.98 11.55
C THR A 214 -6.82 -14.47 11.62
N VAL A 215 -6.49 -13.73 10.55
CA VAL A 215 -6.74 -12.29 10.51
C VAL A 215 -8.23 -12.00 10.42
N LEU A 216 -8.98 -12.74 9.61
CA LEU A 216 -10.43 -12.58 9.47
C LEU A 216 -11.13 -12.81 10.81
N SER A 217 -10.81 -13.89 11.52
CA SER A 217 -11.36 -14.17 12.85
C SER A 217 -11.02 -13.08 13.87
N ARG A 218 -9.82 -12.50 13.85
CA ARG A 218 -9.45 -11.35 14.72
C ARG A 218 -10.22 -10.08 14.38
N VAL A 219 -10.43 -9.79 13.10
CA VAL A 219 -11.20 -8.62 12.65
C VAL A 219 -12.68 -8.80 13.00
N VAL A 220 -13.26 -9.99 12.79
CA VAL A 220 -14.66 -10.28 13.13
C VAL A 220 -14.88 -10.35 14.65
N TYR A 221 -13.94 -10.92 15.40
CA TYR A 221 -14.03 -10.97 16.86
C TYR A 221 -13.97 -9.57 17.50
N SER A 222 -13.13 -8.67 16.97
CA SER A 222 -13.07 -7.28 17.44
C SER A 222 -14.35 -6.47 17.17
N GLN A 223 -15.18 -6.90 16.20
CA GLN A 223 -16.52 -6.33 15.98
C GLN A 223 -17.57 -6.85 16.97
N LYS A 224 -17.40 -8.07 17.52
CA LYS A 224 -18.34 -8.72 18.45
C LYS A 224 -18.15 -8.32 19.92
N CYS A 225 -17.05 -7.64 20.26
CA CYS A 225 -16.79 -7.14 21.61
C CYS A 225 -17.38 -5.72 21.87
N LYS A 226 -18.38 -5.33 21.08
CA LYS A 226 -19.24 -4.16 21.33
C LYS A 226 -20.61 -4.65 21.80
#